data_AF-A0A0D3EXA0-F1
#
_entry.id   AF-A0A0D3EXA0-F1
#
_cell.length_a   1.000
_cell.length_b   1.000
_cell.length_c   1.000
_cell.angle_alpha   90.00
_cell.angle_beta   90.00
_cell.angle_gamma   90.00
#
_symmetry.space_group_name_H-M   'P 1'
#
loop_
_entity.id
_entity.type
_entity.pdbx_description
1 polymer ?
#
loop_
_entity_poly.entity_id
_entity_poly.type
_entity_poly.pdbx_seq_one_letter_code
_entity_poly.pdbx_strand_id
1 'polypeptide(L)'
;MADGAKLLLWLLLLSSSPWCFCSELDVQCLETLYRSVIDSNGILQSSWTFVDNGTDGYICKFTGVECWHPDENRVLSLRLGNLGLQGPFPQGLQSCTSMIGLDLSSNIFSGPIPADIATQVPYLTSLDLSYNSFSGPIPASISNMTYLNTLNLQHNQFSGEIPRQFDSIGRLTSFNVAENLLSGPIPSSLQKLSASNFAENQGLCGAPLDNCPRRRRWRLRLHRINDESSIGAAVGFVVGFVVAFYFPHWFVFSKRLHPYIFQIWSIPSGNLSANLRRT
;
A
#
# COMPACT_ATOMS: atom_id res chain seq x y z
N MET A 1 22.56 -9.06 65.38
CA MET A 1 22.24 -9.59 64.03
C MET A 1 20.74 -9.47 63.66
N ALA A 2 19.92 -8.70 64.40
CA ALA A 2 18.47 -8.63 64.17
C ALA A 2 17.98 -7.35 63.44
N ASP A 3 18.82 -6.34 63.23
CA ASP A 3 18.40 -5.05 62.64
C ASP A 3 18.52 -5.00 61.10
N GLY A 4 19.41 -5.79 60.50
CA GLY A 4 19.53 -5.86 59.04
C GLY A 4 18.32 -6.53 58.36
N ALA A 5 17.67 -7.48 59.05
CA ALA A 5 16.51 -8.18 58.54
C ALA A 5 15.26 -7.28 58.50
N LYS A 6 15.11 -6.35 59.44
CA LYS A 6 14.00 -5.38 59.44
C LYS A 6 14.16 -4.37 58.31
N LEU A 7 15.37 -3.87 58.05
CA LEU A 7 15.59 -2.93 56.95
C LEU A 7 15.31 -3.56 55.57
N LEU A 8 15.72 -4.83 55.37
CA LEU A 8 15.41 -5.61 54.17
C LEU A 8 13.91 -5.91 54.05
N LEU A 9 13.22 -6.21 55.15
CA LEU A 9 11.77 -6.42 55.13
C LEU A 9 11.02 -5.13 54.78
N TRP A 10 11.48 -3.97 55.28
CA TRP A 10 10.90 -2.67 54.94
C TRP A 10 11.16 -2.27 53.48
N LEU A 11 12.35 -2.56 52.93
CA LEU A 11 12.67 -2.34 51.52
C LEU A 11 11.86 -3.28 50.59
N LEU A 12 11.63 -4.53 51.00
CA LEU A 12 10.80 -5.48 50.27
C LEU A 12 9.30 -5.10 50.34
N LEU A 13 8.82 -4.57 51.46
CA LEU A 13 7.44 -4.10 51.63
C LEU A 13 7.15 -2.77 50.88
N LEU A 14 8.17 -1.92 50.69
CA LEU A 14 8.09 -0.73 49.82
C LEU A 14 8.10 -1.09 48.33
N SER A 15 8.64 -2.26 47.96
CA SER A 15 8.59 -2.80 46.58
C SER A 15 7.31 -3.58 46.25
N SER A 16 6.47 -3.85 47.26
CA SER A 16 5.27 -4.68 47.13
C SER A 16 3.96 -3.93 47.30
N SER A 17 3.98 -2.60 47.22
CA SER A 17 2.77 -1.94 46.72
C SER A 17 2.71 -2.31 45.24
N PRO A 18 1.61 -2.86 44.71
CA PRO A 18 1.38 -2.70 43.29
C PRO A 18 1.18 -1.21 43.08
N TRP A 19 2.28 -0.48 42.87
CA TRP A 19 2.23 0.79 42.18
C TRP A 19 1.41 0.49 40.93
N CYS A 20 0.36 1.27 40.71
CA CYS A 20 -0.64 1.01 39.70
C CYS A 20 0.00 1.16 38.31
N PHE A 21 0.76 0.15 37.85
CA PHE A 21 1.52 0.21 36.59
C PHE A 21 0.61 0.28 35.35
N CYS A 22 -0.68 -0.04 35.49
CA CYS A 22 -1.63 0.03 34.38
C CYS A 22 -1.89 1.48 33.92
N SER A 23 -1.96 2.45 34.84
CA SER A 23 -2.21 3.85 34.46
C SER A 23 -1.03 4.47 33.71
N GLU A 24 0.19 4.04 34.01
CA GLU A 24 1.41 4.57 33.39
C GLU A 24 1.50 4.19 31.91
N LEU A 25 1.06 2.96 31.55
CA LEU A 25 1.08 2.49 30.16
C LEU A 25 0.08 3.22 29.27
N ASP A 26 -1.14 3.48 29.77
CA ASP A 26 -2.15 4.23 29.03
C ASP A 26 -1.73 5.71 28.87
N VAL A 27 -1.10 6.32 29.88
CA VAL A 27 -0.51 7.67 29.75
C VAL A 27 0.59 7.68 28.68
N GLN A 28 1.52 6.71 28.72
CA GLN A 28 2.59 6.58 27.73
C GLN A 28 2.04 6.33 26.32
N CYS A 29 0.95 5.55 26.20
CA CYS A 29 0.26 5.32 24.94
C CYS A 29 -0.20 6.64 24.32
N LEU A 30 -0.91 7.46 25.10
CA LEU A 30 -1.43 8.75 24.63
C LEU A 30 -0.31 9.75 24.36
N GLU A 31 0.74 9.78 25.18
CA GLU A 31 1.89 10.66 24.95
C GLU A 31 2.62 10.31 23.63
N THR A 32 2.82 9.02 23.39
CA THR A 32 3.46 8.54 22.14
C THR A 32 2.56 8.81 20.93
N LEU A 33 1.25 8.58 21.07
CA LEU A 33 0.27 8.88 20.04
C LEU A 33 0.31 10.37 19.69
N TYR A 34 0.21 11.24 20.70
CA TYR A 34 0.24 12.69 20.55
C TYR A 34 1.48 13.16 19.81
N ARG A 35 2.65 12.62 20.13
CA ARG A 35 3.92 12.94 19.45
C ARG A 35 4.00 12.41 18.02
N SER A 36 3.24 11.36 17.68
CA SER A 36 3.27 10.73 16.36
C SER A 36 2.32 11.36 15.34
N VAL A 37 1.28 12.06 15.80
CA VAL A 37 0.24 12.66 14.97
C VAL A 37 0.54 14.12 14.70
N ILE A 38 0.20 14.59 13.49
CA ILE A 38 0.30 16.00 13.12
C ILE A 38 -1.05 16.66 13.39
N ASP A 39 -1.12 17.54 14.39
CA ASP A 39 -2.31 18.29 14.78
C ASP A 39 -2.17 19.77 14.39
N SER A 40 -2.49 20.10 13.13
CA SER A 40 -2.37 21.47 12.63
C SER A 40 -3.37 22.45 13.26
N ASN A 41 -4.48 21.94 13.79
CA ASN A 41 -5.54 22.74 14.39
C ASN A 41 -5.34 22.94 15.91
N GLY A 42 -4.36 22.26 16.50
CA GLY A 42 -4.08 22.31 17.94
C GLY A 42 -5.20 21.74 18.80
N ILE A 43 -6.06 20.87 18.26
CA ILE A 43 -7.21 20.31 18.99
C ILE A 43 -6.72 19.42 20.13
N LEU A 44 -5.81 18.49 19.84
CA LEU A 44 -5.22 17.62 20.87
C LEU A 44 -4.37 18.47 21.81
N GLN A 45 -3.55 19.39 21.28
CA GLN A 45 -2.70 20.26 22.09
C GLN A 45 -3.50 21.10 23.10
N SER A 46 -4.72 21.51 22.76
CA SER A 46 -5.59 22.28 23.65
C SER A 46 -6.13 21.49 24.85
N SER A 47 -6.19 20.16 24.76
CA SER A 47 -6.83 19.29 25.75
C SER A 47 -5.89 18.30 26.41
N TRP A 48 -4.88 17.81 25.70
CA TRP A 48 -3.96 16.76 26.13
C TRP A 48 -2.76 17.39 26.81
N THR A 49 -2.81 17.47 28.14
CA THR A 49 -1.74 18.05 28.96
C THR A 49 -1.09 16.99 29.82
N PHE A 50 0.16 16.67 29.51
CA PHE A 50 1.01 15.78 30.28
C PHE A 50 1.90 16.67 31.17
N VAL A 51 1.61 16.79 32.47
CA VAL A 51 2.33 17.69 33.39
C VAL A 51 3.24 16.87 34.31
N ASP A 52 4.54 17.16 34.28
CA ASP A 52 5.61 16.39 34.92
C ASP A 52 5.73 16.50 36.46
N ASN A 53 4.70 16.94 37.20
CA ASN A 53 4.83 17.22 38.64
C ASN A 53 3.64 16.75 39.50
N GLY A 54 3.40 15.44 39.53
CA GLY A 54 2.81 14.77 40.70
C GLY A 54 1.28 14.76 40.80
N THR A 55 0.58 15.13 39.73
CA THR A 55 -0.80 14.70 39.48
C THR A 55 -0.86 14.26 38.04
N ASP A 56 -0.79 12.95 37.78
CA ASP A 56 -1.04 12.40 36.45
C ASP A 56 -2.30 13.06 35.90
N GLY A 57 -2.14 13.82 34.82
CA GLY A 57 -3.27 14.44 34.14
C GLY A 57 -4.31 13.36 33.91
N TYR A 58 -5.54 13.60 34.39
CA TYR A 58 -6.60 12.61 34.29
C TYR A 58 -6.96 12.42 32.81
N ILE A 59 -6.36 11.42 32.17
CA ILE A 59 -6.35 11.25 30.71
C ILE A 59 -7.76 11.07 30.14
N CYS A 60 -8.71 10.63 30.96
CA CYS A 60 -10.08 10.43 30.51
C CYS A 60 -10.89 11.74 30.42
N LYS A 61 -10.30 12.88 30.78
CA LYS A 61 -10.82 14.21 30.43
C LYS A 61 -10.31 14.70 29.08
N PHE A 62 -9.34 14.01 28.48
CA PHE A 62 -8.81 14.41 27.20
C PHE A 62 -9.86 14.24 26.11
N THR A 63 -9.86 15.17 25.17
CA THR A 63 -10.75 15.12 24.01
C THR A 63 -10.53 13.81 23.27
N GLY A 64 -11.62 13.08 23.06
CA GLY A 64 -11.61 11.81 22.34
C GLY A 64 -11.12 10.62 23.16
N VAL A 65 -10.86 10.73 24.46
CA VAL A 65 -10.47 9.60 25.31
C VAL A 65 -11.67 9.12 26.14
N GLU A 66 -12.10 7.88 25.91
CA GLU A 66 -13.07 7.19 26.76
C GLU A 66 -12.32 6.19 27.63
N CYS A 67 -12.64 6.14 28.93
CA CYS A 67 -12.03 5.20 29.88
C CYS A 67 -13.04 4.19 30.41
N TRP A 68 -12.51 3.06 30.92
CA TRP A 68 -13.34 2.02 31.53
C TRP A 68 -14.03 2.48 32.81
N HIS A 69 -13.39 3.37 33.57
CA HIS A 69 -13.96 3.98 34.77
C HIS A 69 -13.58 5.47 34.86
N PRO A 70 -14.48 6.36 35.31
CA PRO A 70 -14.21 7.80 35.49
C PRO A 70 -13.15 8.19 36.54
N ASP A 71 -12.49 7.24 37.16
CA ASP A 71 -11.43 7.49 38.15
C ASP A 71 -10.18 6.64 37.87
N GLU A 72 -10.16 5.88 36.77
CA GLU A 72 -9.04 5.04 36.37
C GLU A 72 -8.51 5.52 35.02
N ASN A 73 -7.21 5.79 34.95
CA ASN A 73 -6.50 6.10 33.70
C ASN A 73 -6.33 4.83 32.85
N ARG A 74 -7.43 4.21 32.44
CA ARG A 74 -7.45 2.98 31.63
C ARG A 74 -8.31 3.20 30.40
N VAL A 75 -7.68 3.32 29.24
CA VAL A 75 -8.37 3.66 27.99
C VAL A 75 -9.27 2.51 27.55
N LEU A 76 -10.53 2.84 27.33
CA LEU A 76 -11.54 1.97 26.74
C LEU A 76 -11.58 2.15 25.22
N SER A 77 -11.64 3.40 24.78
CA SER A 77 -11.82 3.73 23.36
C SER A 77 -11.25 5.10 23.04
N LEU A 78 -10.70 5.25 21.83
CA LEU A 78 -10.25 6.52 21.29
C LEU A 78 -11.18 6.98 20.17
N ARG A 79 -11.80 8.15 20.36
CA ARG A 79 -12.72 8.84 19.45
C ARG A 79 -12.04 10.08 18.88
N LEU A 80 -11.15 9.87 17.92
CA LEU A 80 -10.35 10.94 17.30
C LEU A 80 -10.83 11.26 15.88
N GLY A 81 -12.10 10.99 15.59
CA GLY A 81 -12.69 11.25 14.28
C GLY A 81 -13.00 12.74 14.04
N ASN A 82 -12.88 13.19 12.80
CA ASN A 82 -13.20 14.55 12.37
C ASN A 82 -12.43 15.66 13.12
N LEU A 83 -11.14 15.43 13.39
CA LEU A 83 -10.28 16.37 14.10
C LEU A 83 -9.26 17.07 13.15
N GLY A 84 -9.24 16.70 11.87
CA GLY A 84 -8.27 17.23 10.90
C GLY A 84 -6.83 16.77 11.16
N LEU A 85 -6.69 15.63 11.84
CA LEU A 85 -5.39 15.03 12.15
C LEU A 85 -4.72 14.50 10.89
N GLN A 86 -3.40 14.59 10.87
CA GLN A 86 -2.55 14.25 9.73
C GLN A 86 -1.42 13.29 10.13
N GLY A 87 -0.73 12.77 9.12
CA GLY A 87 0.44 11.91 9.29
C GLY A 87 0.15 10.44 8.97
N PRO A 88 1.04 9.51 9.35
CA PRO A 88 0.81 8.09 9.20
C PRO A 88 -0.16 7.56 10.26
N PHE A 89 -0.43 6.26 10.23
CA PHE A 89 -1.11 5.58 11.34
C PHE A 89 -0.39 5.86 12.68
N PRO A 90 -1.11 6.24 13.75
CA PRO A 90 -0.51 6.67 15.01
C PRO A 90 0.32 5.57 15.68
N GLN A 91 1.39 5.99 16.34
CA GLN A 91 2.28 5.08 17.08
C GLN A 91 1.90 5.03 18.57
N GLY A 92 2.42 4.02 19.29
CA GLY A 92 2.23 3.90 20.74
C GLY A 92 0.97 3.17 21.19
N LEU A 93 0.07 2.83 20.26
CA LEU A 93 -1.19 2.14 20.56
C LEU A 93 -1.01 0.78 21.27
N GLN A 94 0.16 0.14 21.11
CA GLN A 94 0.53 -1.08 21.83
C GLN A 94 0.55 -0.94 23.36
N SER A 95 0.74 0.28 23.87
CA SER A 95 0.72 0.54 25.32
C SER A 95 -0.71 0.74 25.86
N CYS A 96 -1.71 0.97 25.00
CA CYS A 96 -3.13 1.02 25.39
C CYS A 96 -3.70 -0.39 25.55
N THR A 97 -3.22 -1.12 26.56
CA THR A 97 -3.43 -2.57 26.72
C THR A 97 -4.89 -3.02 26.86
N SER A 98 -5.79 -2.12 27.27
CA SER A 98 -7.21 -2.43 27.52
C SER A 98 -8.17 -1.82 26.48
N MET A 99 -7.65 -1.24 25.41
CA MET A 99 -8.47 -0.53 24.41
C MET A 99 -9.26 -1.51 23.53
N ILE A 100 -10.55 -1.23 23.37
CA ILE A 100 -11.48 -2.05 22.57
C ILE A 100 -12.09 -1.28 21.37
N GLY A 101 -11.93 0.04 21.32
CA GLY A 101 -12.42 0.90 20.24
C GLY A 101 -11.36 1.88 19.75
N LEU A 102 -11.22 1.99 18.44
CA LEU A 102 -10.39 3.01 17.80
C LEU A 102 -11.14 3.61 16.62
N ASP A 103 -11.41 4.90 16.69
CA ASP A 103 -12.04 5.70 15.66
C ASP A 103 -11.11 6.85 15.27
N LEU A 104 -10.54 6.74 14.08
CA LEU A 104 -9.70 7.76 13.42
C LEU A 104 -10.39 8.33 12.18
N SER A 105 -11.69 8.13 12.04
CA SER A 105 -12.44 8.42 10.81
C SER A 105 -12.45 9.92 10.46
N SER A 106 -12.66 10.25 9.19
CA SER A 106 -12.80 11.65 8.74
C SER A 106 -11.59 12.53 9.11
N ASN A 107 -10.38 12.02 8.86
CA ASN A 107 -9.13 12.77 9.06
C ASN A 107 -8.32 12.77 7.76
N ILE A 108 -7.05 13.17 7.84
CA ILE A 108 -6.12 13.26 6.72
C ILE A 108 -4.92 12.33 6.96
N PHE A 109 -5.16 11.17 7.60
CA PHE A 109 -4.13 10.16 7.77
C PHE A 109 -3.76 9.53 6.43
N SER A 110 -2.50 9.14 6.27
CA SER A 110 -1.95 8.63 5.00
C SER A 110 -0.98 7.48 5.22
N GLY A 111 -0.49 6.91 4.12
CA GLY A 111 0.40 5.74 4.17
C GLY A 111 -0.33 4.43 4.53
N PRO A 112 0.42 3.34 4.75
CA PRO A 112 -0.16 2.03 5.02
C PRO A 112 -0.59 1.84 6.48
N ILE A 113 -1.56 0.95 6.69
CA ILE A 113 -1.81 0.38 8.03
C ILE A 113 -0.62 -0.52 8.40
N PRO A 114 -0.09 -0.45 9.64
CA PRO A 114 1.00 -1.31 10.08
C PRO A 114 0.68 -2.79 9.90
N ALA A 115 1.64 -3.54 9.35
CA ALA A 115 1.47 -4.97 9.10
C ALA A 115 1.24 -5.79 10.38
N ASP A 116 1.66 -5.25 11.53
CA ASP A 116 1.57 -5.80 12.88
C ASP A 116 0.43 -5.18 13.71
N ILE A 117 -0.59 -4.55 13.08
CA ILE A 117 -1.71 -3.93 13.79
C ILE A 117 -2.40 -4.89 14.80
N ALA A 118 -2.51 -6.17 14.46
CA ALA A 118 -3.12 -7.15 15.36
C ALA A 118 -2.32 -7.43 16.64
N THR A 119 -1.01 -7.18 16.63
CA THR A 119 -0.19 -7.27 17.85
C THR A 119 -0.16 -5.94 18.61
N GLN A 120 -0.33 -4.81 17.93
CA GLN A 120 -0.44 -3.51 18.58
C GLN A 120 -1.77 -3.34 19.31
N VAL A 121 -2.88 -3.81 18.74
CA VAL A 121 -4.23 -3.59 19.31
C VAL A 121 -5.07 -4.87 19.31
N PRO A 122 -4.63 -5.93 20.04
CA PRO A 122 -5.18 -7.28 19.93
C PRO A 122 -6.64 -7.42 20.41
N TYR A 123 -7.11 -6.51 21.26
CA TYR A 123 -8.43 -6.57 21.90
C TYR A 123 -9.49 -5.68 21.24
N LEU A 124 -9.17 -5.02 20.12
CA LEU A 124 -10.15 -4.18 19.43
C LEU A 124 -11.37 -4.98 18.98
N THR A 125 -12.51 -4.38 19.24
CA THR A 125 -13.85 -4.82 18.81
C THR A 125 -14.39 -3.94 17.69
N SER A 126 -13.94 -2.68 17.61
CA SER A 126 -14.31 -1.71 16.59
C SER A 126 -13.09 -0.95 16.12
N LEU A 127 -12.86 -0.94 14.81
CA LEU A 127 -11.83 -0.16 14.14
C LEU A 127 -12.46 0.64 13.00
N ASP A 128 -12.49 1.96 13.12
CA ASP A 128 -12.94 2.87 12.07
C ASP A 128 -11.79 3.76 11.60
N LEU A 129 -11.39 3.56 10.35
CA LEU A 129 -10.36 4.32 9.64
C LEU A 129 -10.94 5.01 8.39
N SER A 130 -12.26 5.08 8.27
CA SER A 130 -12.94 5.57 7.08
C SER A 130 -12.68 7.06 6.82
N TYR A 131 -12.87 7.51 5.59
CA TYR A 131 -12.70 8.91 5.18
C TYR A 131 -11.31 9.45 5.56
N ASN A 132 -10.28 8.78 5.05
CA ASN A 132 -8.89 9.17 5.21
C ASN A 132 -8.16 9.02 3.86
N SER A 133 -6.84 9.13 3.86
CA SER A 133 -5.97 8.88 2.69
C SER A 133 -5.04 7.68 2.92
N PHE A 134 -5.45 6.69 3.71
CA PHE A 134 -4.67 5.46 3.89
C PHE A 134 -4.53 4.72 2.56
N SER A 135 -3.37 4.11 2.34
CA SER A 135 -2.97 3.51 1.06
C SER A 135 -2.28 2.16 1.23
N GLY A 136 -1.96 1.50 0.12
CA GLY A 136 -1.35 0.16 0.15
C GLY A 136 -2.36 -0.95 0.44
N PRO A 137 -1.90 -2.19 0.72
CA PRO A 137 -2.78 -3.33 0.95
C PRO A 137 -3.38 -3.33 2.35
N ILE A 138 -4.58 -3.91 2.48
CA ILE A 138 -5.16 -4.24 3.79
C ILE A 138 -4.29 -5.32 4.44
N PRO A 139 -3.73 -5.11 5.65
CA PRO A 139 -2.90 -6.11 6.31
C PRO A 139 -3.67 -7.41 6.58
N ALA A 140 -3.09 -8.53 6.17
CA ALA A 140 -3.66 -9.85 6.47
C ALA A 140 -3.74 -10.11 7.97
N SER A 141 -2.88 -9.48 8.79
CA SER A 141 -2.87 -9.64 10.24
C SER A 141 -4.18 -9.22 10.90
N ILE A 142 -5.00 -8.37 10.29
CA ILE A 142 -6.34 -8.02 10.78
C ILE A 142 -7.21 -9.28 11.01
N SER A 143 -7.00 -10.36 10.23
CA SER A 143 -7.70 -11.63 10.46
C SER A 143 -7.40 -12.26 11.82
N ASN A 144 -6.29 -11.89 12.46
CA ASN A 144 -5.87 -12.39 13.77
C ASN A 144 -6.48 -11.60 14.93
N MET A 145 -7.21 -10.51 14.66
CA MET A 145 -7.92 -9.73 15.67
C MET A 145 -9.23 -10.44 16.04
N THR A 146 -9.13 -11.45 16.91
CA THR A 146 -10.21 -12.40 17.21
C THR A 146 -11.47 -11.79 17.85
N TYR A 147 -11.37 -10.57 18.37
CA TYR A 147 -12.47 -9.83 18.99
C TYR A 147 -13.14 -8.81 18.07
N LEU A 148 -12.59 -8.60 16.86
CA LEU A 148 -13.04 -7.54 15.95
C LEU A 148 -14.42 -7.85 15.38
N ASN A 149 -15.38 -6.96 15.65
CA ASN A 149 -16.76 -7.06 15.18
C ASN A 149 -17.04 -6.05 14.06
N THR A 150 -16.46 -4.86 14.16
CA THR A 150 -16.66 -3.75 13.21
C THR A 150 -15.32 -3.31 12.62
N LEU A 151 -15.25 -3.29 11.30
CA LEU A 151 -14.12 -2.77 10.55
C LEU A 151 -14.61 -1.87 9.42
N ASN A 152 -14.35 -0.58 9.53
CA ASN A 152 -14.71 0.39 8.52
C ASN A 152 -13.47 1.04 7.91
N LEU A 153 -13.27 0.79 6.62
CA LEU A 153 -12.14 1.27 5.82
C LEU A 153 -12.64 2.08 4.61
N GLN A 154 -13.93 2.43 4.58
CA GLN A 154 -14.56 3.14 3.47
C GLN A 154 -13.81 4.44 3.13
N HIS A 155 -13.81 4.83 1.86
CA HIS A 155 -13.30 6.12 1.40
C HIS A 155 -11.84 6.34 1.78
N ASN A 156 -10.99 5.50 1.20
CA ASN A 156 -9.53 5.52 1.34
C ASN A 156 -8.89 5.15 -0.01
N GLN A 157 -7.59 4.91 -0.03
CA GLN A 157 -6.81 4.52 -1.20
C GLN A 157 -6.25 3.10 -1.06
N PHE A 158 -6.94 2.22 -0.33
CA PHE A 158 -6.51 0.82 -0.18
C PHE A 158 -6.53 0.10 -1.53
N SER A 159 -5.50 -0.69 -1.80
CA SER A 159 -5.28 -1.36 -3.08
C SER A 159 -4.93 -2.85 -2.90
N GLY A 160 -4.91 -3.61 -3.98
CA GLY A 160 -4.67 -5.05 -3.93
C GLY A 160 -5.95 -5.84 -3.60
N GLU A 161 -5.81 -7.06 -3.10
CA GLU A 161 -6.94 -7.94 -2.76
C GLU A 161 -7.37 -7.76 -1.29
N ILE A 162 -8.65 -8.02 -1.01
CA ILE A 162 -9.07 -8.29 0.38
C ILE A 162 -8.39 -9.61 0.80
N PRO A 163 -7.60 -9.64 1.89
CA PRO A 163 -6.83 -10.83 2.25
C PRO A 163 -7.73 -12.05 2.46
N ARG A 164 -7.38 -13.18 1.84
CA ARG A 164 -8.16 -14.43 1.97
C ARG A 164 -8.25 -14.93 3.41
N GLN A 165 -7.33 -14.51 4.26
CA GLN A 165 -7.36 -14.77 5.70
C GLN A 165 -8.62 -14.21 6.38
N PHE A 166 -9.33 -13.27 5.76
CA PHE A 166 -10.63 -12.81 6.25
C PHE A 166 -11.71 -13.91 6.18
N ASP A 167 -11.47 -15.02 5.49
CA ASP A 167 -12.33 -16.20 5.61
C ASP A 167 -12.36 -16.77 7.05
N SER A 168 -11.31 -16.54 7.85
CA SER A 168 -11.23 -17.04 9.24
C SER A 168 -11.73 -16.05 10.31
N ILE A 169 -12.11 -14.81 9.95
CA ILE A 169 -12.54 -13.81 10.93
C ILE A 169 -14.00 -14.07 11.35
N GLY A 170 -14.19 -14.91 12.38
CA GLY A 170 -15.50 -15.42 12.73
C GLY A 170 -16.46 -14.41 13.37
N ARG A 171 -15.96 -13.33 13.97
CA ARG A 171 -16.76 -12.35 14.73
C ARG A 171 -17.16 -11.10 13.95
N LEU A 172 -16.61 -10.89 12.75
CA LEU A 172 -16.88 -9.69 11.99
C LEU A 172 -18.34 -9.67 11.51
N THR A 173 -19.09 -8.69 11.98
CA THR A 173 -20.51 -8.48 11.67
C THR A 173 -20.73 -7.24 10.81
N SER A 174 -19.88 -6.23 10.97
CA SER A 174 -19.89 -5.00 10.17
C SER A 174 -18.54 -4.83 9.49
N PHE A 175 -18.56 -4.77 8.16
CA PHE A 175 -17.37 -4.57 7.35
C PHE A 175 -17.70 -3.67 6.18
N ASN A 176 -16.91 -2.63 5.98
CA ASN A 176 -17.11 -1.69 4.88
C ASN A 176 -15.75 -1.30 4.28
N VAL A 177 -15.61 -1.52 2.98
CA VAL A 177 -14.43 -1.18 2.18
C VAL A 177 -14.82 -0.41 0.92
N ALA A 178 -16.03 0.13 0.86
CA ALA A 178 -16.51 0.89 -0.28
C ALA A 178 -15.58 2.08 -0.59
N GLU A 179 -15.59 2.55 -1.83
CA GLU A 179 -14.81 3.72 -2.26
C GLU A 179 -13.31 3.56 -1.98
N ASN A 180 -12.71 2.53 -2.58
CA ASN A 180 -11.29 2.22 -2.49
C ASN A 180 -10.78 1.74 -3.87
N LEU A 181 -9.51 1.32 -3.94
CA LEU A 181 -8.84 0.81 -5.14
C LEU A 181 -8.65 -0.71 -5.08
N LEU A 182 -9.53 -1.43 -4.37
CA LEU A 182 -9.40 -2.88 -4.18
C LEU A 182 -9.76 -3.65 -5.44
N SER A 183 -9.22 -4.86 -5.53
CA SER A 183 -9.35 -5.75 -6.68
C SER A 183 -9.46 -7.22 -6.29
N GLY A 184 -9.89 -8.06 -7.24
CA GLY A 184 -9.97 -9.50 -7.03
C GLY A 184 -11.27 -9.96 -6.37
N PRO A 185 -11.36 -11.26 -6.03
CA PRO A 185 -12.57 -11.86 -5.51
C PRO A 185 -12.83 -11.47 -4.04
N ILE A 186 -14.08 -11.22 -3.69
CA ILE A 186 -14.52 -11.04 -2.30
C ILE A 186 -14.43 -12.39 -1.54
N PRO A 187 -13.74 -12.46 -0.39
CA PRO A 187 -13.67 -13.65 0.46
C PRO A 187 -15.06 -14.18 0.83
N SER A 188 -15.18 -15.52 0.89
CA SER A 188 -16.46 -16.22 1.06
C SER A 188 -17.23 -15.82 2.33
N SER A 189 -16.52 -15.58 3.43
CA SER A 189 -17.11 -15.17 4.72
C SER A 189 -17.81 -13.81 4.67
N LEU A 190 -17.39 -12.94 3.75
CA LEU A 190 -17.86 -11.56 3.60
C LEU A 190 -18.99 -11.43 2.58
N GLN A 191 -19.26 -12.47 1.79
CA GLN A 191 -20.27 -12.43 0.72
C GLN A 191 -21.71 -12.29 1.24
N LYS A 192 -21.93 -12.55 2.54
CA LYS A 192 -23.21 -12.36 3.23
C LYS A 192 -23.55 -10.88 3.48
N LEU A 193 -22.57 -9.98 3.34
CA LEU A 193 -22.74 -8.55 3.57
C LEU A 193 -23.34 -7.86 2.34
N SER A 194 -23.80 -6.62 2.51
CA SER A 194 -24.45 -5.88 1.43
C SER A 194 -23.45 -5.52 0.32
N ALA A 195 -23.90 -5.50 -0.94
CA ALA A 195 -23.12 -5.01 -2.06
C ALA A 195 -22.60 -3.58 -1.85
N SER A 196 -23.36 -2.75 -1.13
CA SER A 196 -22.95 -1.38 -0.78
C SER A 196 -21.65 -1.32 0.03
N ASN A 197 -21.33 -2.36 0.82
CA ASN A 197 -20.09 -2.42 1.60
C ASN A 197 -18.82 -2.59 0.73
N PHE A 198 -18.98 -2.92 -0.55
CA PHE A 198 -17.90 -3.14 -1.50
C PHE A 198 -18.00 -2.24 -2.73
N ALA A 199 -18.98 -1.33 -2.74
CA ALA A 199 -19.24 -0.44 -3.88
C ALA A 199 -18.03 0.45 -4.19
N GLU A 200 -17.98 0.99 -5.41
CA GLU A 200 -16.92 1.92 -5.84
C GLU A 200 -15.50 1.36 -5.68
N ASN A 201 -15.34 0.04 -5.88
CA ASN A 201 -14.05 -0.63 -6.05
C ASN A 201 -14.03 -1.30 -7.43
N GLN A 202 -13.42 -0.65 -8.43
CA GLN A 202 -13.52 -1.08 -9.83
C GLN A 202 -12.97 -2.49 -10.11
N GLY A 203 -12.03 -2.97 -9.29
CA GLY A 203 -11.42 -4.28 -9.46
C GLY A 203 -12.09 -5.40 -8.68
N LEU A 204 -12.99 -5.11 -7.74
CA LEU A 204 -13.62 -6.13 -6.90
C LEU A 204 -14.70 -6.89 -7.67
N CYS A 205 -14.82 -8.17 -7.36
CA CYS A 205 -15.80 -9.05 -8.00
C CYS A 205 -16.16 -10.25 -7.12
N GLY A 206 -17.18 -11.01 -7.52
CA GLY A 206 -17.76 -12.10 -6.73
C GLY A 206 -18.87 -11.57 -5.82
N ALA A 207 -19.77 -12.47 -5.40
CA ALA A 207 -20.91 -12.09 -4.56
C ALA A 207 -20.44 -11.28 -3.32
N PRO A 208 -21.17 -10.24 -2.89
CA PRO A 208 -22.46 -9.77 -3.40
C PRO A 208 -22.41 -8.94 -4.69
N LEU A 209 -21.23 -8.68 -5.25
CA LEU A 209 -21.06 -7.99 -6.53
C LEU A 209 -21.21 -8.94 -7.73
N ASP A 210 -20.99 -8.41 -8.93
CA ASP A 210 -20.97 -9.19 -10.16
C ASP A 210 -19.90 -10.27 -10.15
N ASN A 211 -20.18 -11.38 -10.84
CA ASN A 211 -19.26 -12.50 -10.95
C ASN A 211 -17.91 -12.08 -11.55
N CYS A 212 -16.83 -12.58 -10.97
CA CYS A 212 -15.48 -12.32 -11.47
C CYS A 212 -15.32 -12.73 -12.94
N PRO A 213 -14.67 -11.89 -13.77
CA PRO A 213 -14.43 -12.22 -15.16
C PRO A 213 -13.63 -13.52 -15.23
N ARG A 214 -14.19 -14.52 -15.92
CA ARG A 214 -13.46 -15.76 -16.18
C ARG A 214 -12.20 -15.39 -16.95
N ARG A 215 -11.03 -15.69 -16.40
CA ARG A 215 -9.77 -15.64 -17.15
C ARG A 215 -9.97 -16.49 -18.40
N ARG A 216 -10.18 -15.85 -19.56
CA ARG A 216 -10.04 -16.53 -20.84
C ARG A 216 -8.58 -16.94 -20.88
N ARG A 217 -8.33 -18.23 -20.62
CA ARG A 217 -7.03 -18.84 -20.88
C ARG A 217 -6.87 -18.71 -22.38
N TRP A 218 -6.21 -17.65 -22.83
CA TRP A 218 -5.62 -17.60 -24.15
C TRP A 218 -4.63 -18.77 -24.15
N ARG A 219 -5.11 -19.94 -24.60
CA ARG A 219 -4.20 -20.88 -25.22
C ARG A 219 -3.67 -20.08 -26.41
N LEU A 220 -2.45 -19.57 -26.28
CA LEU A 220 -1.60 -19.40 -27.45
C LEU A 220 -1.61 -20.78 -28.13
N ARG A 221 -2.55 -20.97 -29.07
CA ARG A 221 -2.35 -21.96 -30.11
C ARG A 221 -1.13 -21.43 -30.84
N LEU A 222 0.06 -21.92 -30.48
CA LEU A 222 1.06 -22.10 -31.51
C LEU A 222 0.34 -22.91 -32.57
N HIS A 223 -0.03 -22.25 -33.65
CA HIS A 223 -0.47 -22.95 -34.83
C HIS A 223 0.71 -23.85 -35.17
N ARG A 224 0.55 -25.16 -35.02
CA ARG A 224 1.44 -26.11 -35.67
C ARG A 224 1.25 -25.78 -37.16
N ILE A 225 2.21 -25.05 -37.70
CA ILE A 225 2.27 -24.75 -39.13
C ILE A 225 2.56 -26.11 -39.75
N ASN A 226 1.60 -26.66 -40.49
CA ASN A 226 1.81 -27.89 -41.23
C ASN A 226 2.96 -27.64 -42.23
N ASP A 227 3.88 -28.60 -42.28
CA ASP A 227 5.22 -28.52 -42.88
C ASP A 227 5.24 -28.16 -44.38
N GLU A 228 4.10 -28.11 -45.07
CA GLU A 228 4.08 -27.74 -46.50
C GLU A 228 4.22 -26.24 -46.77
N SER A 229 3.82 -25.39 -45.80
CA SER A 229 3.97 -23.93 -45.95
C SER A 229 5.36 -23.41 -45.51
N SER A 230 6.07 -24.16 -44.66
CA SER A 230 7.44 -23.80 -44.24
C SER A 230 8.46 -24.09 -45.34
N ILE A 231 8.26 -25.16 -46.12
CA ILE A 231 9.11 -25.51 -47.27
C ILE A 231 8.98 -24.43 -48.36
N GLY A 232 7.76 -23.96 -48.67
CA GLY A 232 7.55 -22.88 -49.63
C GLY A 232 8.24 -21.57 -49.23
N ALA A 233 8.18 -21.22 -47.95
CA ALA A 233 8.85 -20.02 -47.42
C ALA A 233 10.38 -20.15 -47.44
N ALA A 234 10.92 -21.32 -47.07
CA ALA A 234 12.36 -21.57 -47.09
C ALA A 234 12.93 -21.59 -48.52
N VAL A 235 12.23 -22.24 -49.46
CA VAL A 235 12.62 -22.24 -50.88
C VAL A 235 12.55 -20.83 -51.46
N GLY A 236 11.50 -20.07 -51.16
CA GLY A 236 11.38 -18.67 -51.58
C GLY A 236 12.50 -17.78 -51.05
N PHE A 237 12.89 -17.95 -49.78
CA PHE A 237 13.97 -17.18 -49.18
C PHE A 237 15.34 -17.52 -49.80
N VAL A 238 15.62 -18.80 -50.06
CA VAL A 238 16.86 -19.24 -50.69
C VAL A 238 16.94 -18.77 -52.15
N VAL A 239 15.86 -18.91 -52.93
CA VAL A 239 15.81 -18.44 -54.32
C VAL A 239 15.96 -16.92 -54.38
N GLY A 240 15.27 -16.18 -53.49
CA GLY A 240 15.41 -14.73 -53.39
C GLY A 240 16.84 -14.29 -53.05
N PHE A 241 17.52 -14.99 -52.14
CA PHE A 241 18.90 -14.69 -51.77
C PHE A 241 19.88 -14.99 -52.90
N VAL A 242 19.71 -16.09 -53.63
CA VAL A 242 20.54 -16.42 -54.80
C VAL A 242 20.34 -15.38 -55.89
N VAL A 243 19.12 -14.99 -56.22
CA VAL A 243 18.86 -13.96 -57.24
C VAL A 243 19.41 -12.60 -56.80
N ALA A 244 19.21 -12.19 -55.55
CA ALA A 244 19.67 -10.89 -55.07
C ALA A 244 21.19 -10.75 -55.01
N PHE A 245 21.92 -11.84 -54.75
CA PHE A 245 23.37 -11.76 -54.54
C PHE A 245 24.21 -12.35 -55.68
N TYR A 246 23.76 -13.37 -56.41
CA TYR A 246 24.53 -13.92 -57.54
C TYR A 246 24.36 -13.13 -58.83
N PHE A 247 23.16 -12.63 -59.15
CA PHE A 247 22.94 -11.91 -60.40
C PHE A 247 23.72 -10.59 -60.49
N PRO A 248 23.75 -9.73 -59.44
CA PRO A 248 24.54 -8.51 -59.47
C PRO A 248 26.04 -8.79 -59.44
N HIS A 249 26.47 -9.81 -58.70
CA HIS A 249 27.89 -10.14 -58.60
C HIS A 249 28.45 -10.77 -59.89
N TRP A 250 27.63 -11.52 -60.64
CA TRP A 250 27.97 -11.98 -62.00
C TRP A 250 28.09 -10.81 -63.00
N PHE A 251 27.18 -9.83 -62.91
CA PHE A 251 27.23 -8.65 -63.78
C PHE A 251 28.45 -7.77 -63.49
N VAL A 252 28.84 -7.64 -62.22
CA VAL A 252 30.01 -6.86 -61.76
C VAL A 252 31.34 -7.57 -62.03
N PHE A 253 31.40 -8.91 -61.97
CA PHE A 253 32.63 -9.67 -62.24
C PHE A 253 32.83 -10.11 -63.69
N SER A 254 31.84 -9.93 -64.57
CA SER A 254 32.07 -10.04 -66.03
C SER A 254 32.85 -8.82 -66.54
N LYS A 255 34.16 -8.79 -66.25
CA LYS A 255 35.11 -7.90 -66.90
C LYS A 255 35.19 -8.22 -68.40
N ARG A 256 34.26 -7.72 -69.21
CA ARG A 256 34.41 -7.71 -70.67
C ARG A 256 33.68 -6.62 -71.45
N LEU A 257 33.10 -5.60 -70.80
CA LEU A 257 32.47 -4.45 -71.51
C LEU A 257 32.94 -3.07 -71.00
N HIS A 258 34.09 -3.00 -70.34
CA HIS A 258 34.65 -1.76 -69.80
C HIS A 258 35.22 -0.71 -70.80
N PRO A 259 35.33 -0.90 -72.14
CA PRO A 259 35.84 0.18 -73.00
C PRO A 259 34.79 1.13 -73.63
N TYR A 260 33.48 0.87 -73.58
CA TYR A 260 32.53 1.61 -74.47
C TYR A 260 31.73 2.75 -73.83
N ILE A 261 31.77 2.96 -72.51
CA ILE A 261 30.86 3.93 -71.85
C ILE A 261 31.56 5.27 -71.48
N PHE A 262 32.89 5.33 -71.49
CA PHE A 262 33.62 6.49 -70.96
C PHE A 262 34.08 7.54 -72.00
N GLN A 263 33.56 7.52 -73.23
CA GLN A 263 33.95 8.51 -74.27
C GLN A 263 33.00 9.71 -74.46
N ILE A 264 31.94 9.87 -73.66
CA ILE A 264 30.95 10.96 -73.90
C ILE A 264 30.99 12.10 -72.86
N TRP A 265 31.70 11.97 -71.74
CA TRP A 265 31.72 13.03 -70.72
C TRP A 265 33.10 13.27 -70.10
N SER A 266 33.96 14.02 -70.80
CA SER A 266 34.92 14.93 -70.16
C SER A 266 35.68 15.76 -71.20
N ILE A 267 35.27 17.01 -71.37
CA ILE A 267 36.10 18.07 -71.95
C ILE A 267 36.86 18.72 -70.77
N PRO A 268 38.19 18.94 -70.86
CA PRO A 268 39.01 19.29 -69.70
C PRO A 268 39.08 20.80 -69.44
N SER A 269 39.00 21.17 -68.17
CA SER A 269 39.30 22.51 -67.66
C SER A 269 40.80 22.68 -67.40
N GLY A 270 41.46 23.54 -68.18
CA GLY A 270 42.86 23.94 -68.03
C GLY A 270 43.02 25.38 -67.56
N ASN A 271 43.49 25.51 -66.32
CA ASN A 271 44.27 26.57 -65.66
C ASN A 271 44.90 27.68 -66.55
N LEU A 272 44.74 28.96 -66.20
CA LEU A 272 45.81 29.85 -65.69
C LEU A 272 45.33 31.31 -65.49
N SER A 273 45.76 31.87 -64.36
CA SER A 273 45.79 33.29 -64.01
C SER A 273 46.54 34.19 -65.01
N ALA A 274 46.05 35.41 -65.26
CA ALA A 274 46.75 36.67 -64.96
C ALA A 274 46.16 37.91 -65.68
N ASN A 275 45.99 38.97 -64.89
CA ASN A 275 46.30 40.38 -65.17
C ASN A 275 45.51 41.25 -66.19
N LEU A 276 45.01 42.34 -65.60
CA LEU A 276 45.19 43.75 -65.99
C LEU A 276 44.42 44.35 -67.17
N ARG A 277 43.67 45.39 -66.75
CA ARG A 277 43.58 46.75 -67.30
C ARG A 277 42.60 47.04 -68.45
N ARG A 278 41.78 48.04 -68.08
CA ARG A 278 41.53 49.33 -68.74
C ARG A 278 40.32 49.41 -69.66
N THR A 279 39.60 50.50 -69.34
CA THR A 279 38.64 51.31 -70.11
C THR A 279 37.30 50.68 -70.39
#